data_AF-C5IZN6-F1
#
_entry.id   AF-C5IZN6-F1
#
_cell.length_a   1.000
_cell.length_b   1.000
_cell.length_c   1.000
_cell.angle_alpha   90.00
_cell.angle_beta   90.00
_cell.angle_gamma   90.00
#
_symmetry.space_group_name_H-M   'P 1'
#
loop_
_entity.id
_entity.type
_entity.pdbx_description
1 polymer ?
#
loop_
_entity_poly.entity_id
_entity_poly.type
_entity_poly.pdbx_seq_one_letter_code
_entity_poly.pdbx_strand_id
1 'polypeptide(L)'
;LLSMLEGNVVNGTIARQMVDMLVESSSNVEMILKFFDMFLKLKDIVASDAFKDYVTDPRGLISKKDFSKAMDSQKQYSPSEIQFLLSCSEADENEMINYEEFANRFQEPAKDIGFNIAVLLTNLSEHVPHDTRLQNFLEQAECVLNYFRPFLGRIEIMGAS
;
A
#
# COMPACT_ATOMS: atom_id res chain seq x y z
N LEU A 1 -3.21 3.29 18.46
CA LEU A 1 -3.07 1.81 18.36
C LEU A 1 -1.62 1.38 18.61
N LEU A 2 -0.63 1.81 17.82
CA LEU A 2 0.77 1.42 18.03
C LEU A 2 1.28 1.63 19.46
N SER A 3 1.07 2.80 20.06
CA SER A 3 1.47 3.08 21.45
C SER A 3 0.78 2.20 22.50
N MET A 4 -0.36 1.58 22.18
CA MET A 4 -1.04 0.66 23.10
C MET A 4 -0.41 -0.75 23.08
N LEU A 5 0.39 -1.07 22.05
CA LEU A 5 1.15 -2.32 21.99
C LEU A 5 2.54 -2.18 22.64
N GLU A 6 2.97 -0.95 22.98
CA GLU A 6 4.23 -0.70 23.66
C GLU A 6 4.21 -1.32 25.06
N GLY A 7 5.16 -2.22 25.34
CA GLY A 7 5.23 -2.95 26.61
C GLY A 7 4.17 -4.03 26.81
N ASN A 8 3.42 -4.39 25.76
CA ASN A 8 2.46 -5.47 25.85
C ASN A 8 3.15 -6.84 25.95
N VAL A 9 2.53 -7.78 26.64
CA VAL A 9 3.03 -9.16 26.74
C VAL A 9 2.49 -9.99 25.58
N VAL A 10 3.21 -11.06 25.22
CA VAL A 10 2.73 -12.05 24.25
C VAL A 10 1.37 -12.59 24.71
N ASN A 11 0.40 -12.63 23.79
CA ASN A 11 -1.00 -12.99 24.05
C ASN A 11 -1.76 -12.07 25.02
N GLY A 12 -1.28 -10.84 25.26
CA GLY A 12 -1.96 -9.85 26.08
C GLY A 12 -3.35 -9.47 25.55
N THR A 13 -4.25 -9.07 26.45
CA THR A 13 -5.65 -8.74 26.14
C THR A 13 -5.77 -7.63 25.11
N ILE A 14 -4.90 -6.61 25.16
CA ILE A 14 -4.91 -5.49 24.22
C ILE A 14 -4.64 -5.96 22.79
N ALA A 15 -3.62 -6.79 22.58
CA ALA A 15 -3.29 -7.29 21.24
C ALA A 15 -4.41 -8.17 20.68
N ARG A 16 -5.03 -9.02 21.51
CA ARG A 16 -6.17 -9.85 21.09
C ARG A 16 -7.38 -9.00 20.68
N GLN A 17 -7.71 -7.97 21.47
CA GLN A 17 -8.81 -7.05 21.13
C GLN A 17 -8.54 -6.28 19.83
N MET A 18 -7.28 -5.93 19.55
CA MET A 18 -6.93 -5.33 18.26
C MET A 18 -7.13 -6.29 17.09
N VAL A 19 -6.75 -7.56 17.26
CA VAL A 19 -7.04 -8.59 16.24
C VAL A 19 -8.54 -8.74 16.03
N ASP A 20 -9.33 -8.75 17.09
CA ASP A 20 -10.79 -8.84 16.99
C ASP A 20 -11.38 -7.65 16.19
N MET A 21 -10.93 -6.42 16.47
CA MET A 21 -11.36 -5.23 15.71
C MET A 21 -10.96 -5.29 14.23
N LEU A 22 -9.76 -5.79 13.91
CA LEU A 22 -9.31 -5.95 12.52
C LEU A 22 -10.17 -6.96 11.77
N VAL A 23 -10.48 -8.08 12.42
CA VAL A 23 -11.33 -9.14 11.84
C VAL A 23 -12.77 -8.66 11.65
N GLU A 24 -13.32 -7.93 12.62
CA GLU A 24 -14.68 -7.36 12.52
C GLU A 24 -14.81 -6.34 11.38
N SER A 25 -13.72 -5.63 11.07
CA SER A 25 -13.69 -4.59 10.03
C SER A 25 -12.97 -5.04 8.74
N SER A 26 -12.81 -6.34 8.52
CA SER A 26 -11.90 -6.87 7.49
C SER A 26 -12.13 -6.29 6.10
N SER A 27 -13.39 -6.16 5.65
CA SER A 27 -13.72 -5.62 4.33
C SER A 27 -13.27 -4.16 4.14
N ASN A 28 -13.37 -3.35 5.19
CA ASN A 28 -12.92 -1.95 5.15
C ASN A 28 -11.39 -1.90 5.10
N VAL A 29 -10.72 -2.73 5.88
CA VAL A 29 -9.25 -2.73 5.90
C VAL A 29 -8.67 -3.34 4.61
N GLU A 30 -9.31 -4.35 4.02
CA GLU A 30 -8.96 -4.87 2.70
C GLU A 30 -9.01 -3.76 1.63
N MET A 31 -10.04 -2.92 1.65
CA MET A 31 -10.15 -1.77 0.73
C MET A 31 -9.00 -0.77 0.92
N ILE A 32 -8.63 -0.51 2.18
CA ILE A 32 -7.52 0.38 2.53
C ILE A 32 -6.18 -0.21 2.08
N LEU A 33 -5.93 -1.50 2.31
CA LEU A 33 -4.72 -2.19 1.89
C LEU A 33 -4.58 -2.19 0.37
N LYS A 34 -5.69 -2.45 -0.33
CA LYS A 34 -5.75 -2.40 -1.80
C LYS A 34 -5.43 -0.99 -2.33
N PHE A 35 -5.92 0.06 -1.68
CA PHE A 35 -5.56 1.43 -2.03
C PHE A 35 -4.04 1.66 -1.93
N PHE A 36 -3.41 1.26 -0.83
CA PHE A 36 -1.95 1.39 -0.69
C PHE A 36 -1.19 0.57 -1.71
N ASP A 37 -1.57 -0.69 -1.92
CA ASP A 37 -0.95 -1.56 -2.91
C ASP A 37 -0.96 -0.91 -4.31
N MET A 38 -2.10 -0.33 -4.71
CA MET A 38 -2.23 0.34 -5.99
C MET A 38 -1.24 1.50 -6.15
N PHE A 39 -1.16 2.41 -5.18
CA PHE A 39 -0.35 3.63 -5.30
C PHE A 39 1.13 3.43 -4.98
N LEU A 40 1.49 2.44 -4.17
CA LEU A 40 2.89 2.08 -3.94
C LEU A 40 3.53 1.50 -5.21
N LYS A 41 2.82 0.61 -5.91
CA LYS A 41 3.26 0.04 -7.20
C LYS A 41 3.33 1.07 -8.33
N LEU A 42 2.46 2.07 -8.30
CA LEU A 42 2.32 3.06 -9.39
C LEU A 42 3.65 3.75 -9.70
N LYS A 43 4.41 4.13 -8.66
CA LYS A 43 5.69 4.82 -8.81
C LYS A 43 6.74 3.97 -9.53
N ASP A 44 6.82 2.69 -9.21
CA ASP A 44 7.76 1.78 -9.84
C ASP A 44 7.38 1.51 -11.30
N ILE A 45 6.08 1.41 -11.57
CA ILE A 45 5.55 1.23 -12.93
C ILE A 45 5.87 2.43 -13.81
N VAL A 46 5.52 3.65 -13.37
CA VAL A 46 5.73 4.85 -14.21
C VAL A 46 7.20 5.20 -14.39
N ALA A 47 8.07 4.73 -13.49
CA ALA A 47 9.53 4.88 -13.63
C ALA A 47 10.14 3.91 -14.66
N SER A 48 9.45 2.82 -14.99
CA SER A 48 9.95 1.78 -15.90
C SER A 48 10.07 2.26 -17.35
N ASP A 49 11.09 1.77 -18.06
CA ASP A 49 11.28 2.07 -19.48
C ASP A 49 10.09 1.60 -20.33
N ALA A 50 9.52 0.44 -19.97
CA ALA A 50 8.35 -0.12 -20.64
C ALA A 50 7.09 0.75 -20.51
N PHE A 51 6.93 1.52 -19.42
CA PHE A 51 5.87 2.53 -19.34
C PHE A 51 6.22 3.77 -20.18
N LYS A 52 7.48 4.21 -20.11
CA LYS A 52 7.98 5.40 -20.82
C LYS A 52 7.92 5.27 -22.34
N ASP A 53 7.99 4.05 -22.88
CA ASP A 53 7.78 3.78 -24.31
C ASP A 53 6.41 4.26 -24.85
N TYR A 54 5.41 4.41 -23.97
CA TYR A 54 4.09 4.94 -24.32
C TYR A 54 3.98 6.47 -24.19
N VAL A 55 4.98 7.13 -23.60
CA VAL A 55 5.02 8.59 -23.41
C VAL A 55 5.65 9.23 -24.64
N THR A 56 4.81 9.69 -25.57
CA THR A 56 5.26 10.26 -26.85
C THR A 56 5.19 11.78 -26.92
N ASP A 57 4.53 12.43 -25.96
CA ASP A 57 4.45 13.89 -25.89
C ASP A 57 5.80 14.48 -25.43
N PRO A 58 6.38 15.46 -26.15
CA PRO A 58 7.67 16.05 -25.80
C PRO A 58 7.66 16.81 -24.45
N ARG A 59 6.49 17.14 -23.91
CA ARG A 59 6.34 17.74 -22.57
C ARG A 59 6.40 16.70 -21.45
N GLY A 60 6.47 15.40 -21.78
CA GLY A 60 6.45 14.31 -20.81
C GLY A 60 5.05 13.98 -20.30
N LEU A 61 4.00 14.29 -21.07
CA LEU A 61 2.62 13.96 -20.73
C LEU A 61 2.15 12.69 -21.44
N ILE A 62 1.14 12.01 -20.90
CA ILE A 62 0.57 10.80 -21.50
C ILE A 62 -0.94 10.92 -21.67
N SER A 63 -1.46 10.45 -22.81
CA SER A 63 -2.91 10.42 -23.03
C SER A 63 -3.59 9.39 -22.11
N LYS A 64 -4.86 9.58 -21.75
CA LYS A 64 -5.63 8.56 -20.99
C LYS A 64 -5.61 7.19 -21.65
N LYS A 65 -5.67 7.16 -22.99
CA LYS A 65 -5.66 5.93 -23.79
C LYS A 65 -4.34 5.19 -23.67
N ASP A 66 -3.22 5.91 -23.78
CA ASP A 66 -1.90 5.29 -23.73
C ASP A 66 -1.50 4.94 -22.30
N PHE A 67 -1.92 5.73 -21.30
CA PHE A 67 -1.82 5.36 -19.89
C PHE A 67 -2.52 4.03 -19.62
N SER A 68 -3.77 3.88 -20.09
CA SER A 68 -4.52 2.63 -19.91
C SER A 68 -3.80 1.42 -20.52
N LYS A 69 -3.25 1.58 -21.73
CA LYS A 69 -2.49 0.51 -22.41
C LYS A 69 -1.18 0.19 -21.69
N ALA A 70 -0.45 1.21 -21.26
CA ALA A 70 0.82 1.06 -20.55
C ALA A 70 0.61 0.33 -19.21
N MET A 71 -0.47 0.63 -18.49
CA MET A 71 -0.81 -0.09 -17.26
C MET A 71 -1.25 -1.54 -17.52
N ASP A 72 -2.04 -1.79 -18.56
CA ASP A 72 -2.47 -3.15 -18.91
C ASP A 72 -1.32 -4.03 -19.39
N SER A 73 -0.32 -3.47 -20.09
CA SER A 73 0.82 -4.23 -20.61
C SER A 73 1.74 -4.76 -19.50
N GLN A 74 1.83 -4.06 -18.36
CA GLN A 74 2.62 -4.47 -17.20
C GLN A 74 2.02 -5.67 -16.44
N LYS A 75 0.72 -5.96 -16.63
CA LYS A 75 0.00 -7.06 -15.96
C LYS A 75 0.07 -7.04 -14.43
N GLN A 76 0.28 -5.85 -13.84
CA GLN A 76 0.29 -5.64 -12.39
C GLN A 76 -1.05 -5.13 -11.83
N TYR A 77 -1.93 -4.64 -12.71
CA TYR A 77 -3.27 -4.16 -12.36
C TYR A 77 -4.35 -4.91 -13.12
N SER A 78 -5.49 -5.08 -12.47
CA SER A 78 -6.74 -5.49 -13.09
C SER A 78 -7.39 -4.32 -13.85
N PRO A 79 -8.31 -4.60 -14.81
CA PRO A 79 -8.97 -3.55 -15.56
C PRO A 79 -9.75 -2.53 -14.70
N SER A 80 -10.36 -2.97 -13.59
CA SER A 80 -11.08 -2.08 -12.68
C SER A 80 -10.15 -1.16 -11.90
N GLU A 81 -8.96 -1.64 -11.52
CA GLU A 81 -7.92 -0.83 -10.88
C GLU A 81 -7.37 0.22 -11.84
N ILE A 82 -7.13 -0.13 -13.11
CA ILE A 82 -6.71 0.82 -14.14
C ILE A 82 -7.76 1.93 -14.31
N GLN A 83 -9.05 1.55 -14.36
CA GLN A 83 -10.13 2.53 -14.44
C GLN A 83 -10.22 3.43 -13.21
N PHE A 84 -9.99 2.88 -12.02
CA PHE A 84 -9.92 3.66 -10.80
C PHE A 84 -8.73 4.64 -10.81
N LEU A 85 -7.54 4.22 -11.25
CA LEU A 85 -6.40 5.14 -11.41
C LEU A 85 -6.72 6.27 -12.39
N LEU A 86 -7.36 5.95 -13.52
CA LEU A 86 -7.78 6.94 -14.51
C LEU A 86 -8.82 7.93 -13.93
N SER A 87 -9.74 7.48 -13.08
CA SER A 87 -10.70 8.38 -12.42
C SER A 87 -10.07 9.26 -11.35
N CYS A 88 -8.95 8.83 -10.75
CA CYS A 88 -8.15 9.64 -9.83
C CYS A 88 -7.18 10.61 -10.54
N SER A 89 -6.90 10.38 -11.82
CA SER A 89 -5.99 11.22 -12.61
C SER A 89 -6.66 12.52 -13.06
N GLU A 90 -5.90 13.62 -13.04
CA GLU A 90 -6.30 14.88 -13.64
C GLU A 90 -5.70 14.96 -15.03
N ALA A 91 -6.51 15.41 -15.99
CA ALA A 91 -6.06 15.64 -17.35
C ALA A 91 -6.24 17.12 -17.71
N ASP A 92 -5.31 17.64 -18.50
CA ASP A 92 -5.40 18.99 -19.03
C ASP A 92 -6.52 19.14 -20.08
N GLU A 93 -6.65 20.33 -20.67
CA GLU A 93 -7.64 20.61 -21.71
C GLU A 93 -7.50 19.72 -22.96
N ASN A 94 -6.34 19.07 -23.17
CA ASN A 94 -6.05 18.16 -24.27
C ASN A 94 -6.17 16.68 -23.88
N GLU A 95 -6.78 16.38 -22.73
CA GLU A 95 -6.89 15.03 -22.16
C GLU A 95 -5.54 14.36 -21.83
N MET A 96 -4.52 15.16 -21.54
CA MET A 96 -3.18 14.69 -21.20
C MET A 96 -2.95 14.66 -19.69
N ILE A 97 -2.38 13.57 -19.19
CA ILE A 97 -2.06 13.36 -17.78
C ILE A 97 -0.58 13.66 -17.54
N ASN A 98 -0.30 14.45 -16.50
CA ASN A 98 1.03 14.52 -15.90
C ASN A 98 1.22 13.31 -14.98
N TYR A 99 1.78 12.22 -15.51
CA TYR A 99 1.87 10.95 -14.77
C TYR A 99 2.85 11.00 -13.59
N GLU A 100 3.90 11.82 -13.67
CA GLU A 100 4.86 12.00 -12.57
C GLU A 100 4.21 12.72 -11.40
N GLU A 101 3.53 13.83 -11.66
CA GLU A 101 2.78 14.57 -10.65
C GLU A 101 1.66 13.71 -10.04
N PHE A 102 0.91 13.00 -10.88
CA PHE A 102 -0.13 12.07 -10.44
C PHE A 102 0.44 10.99 -9.50
N ALA A 103 1.54 10.33 -9.89
CA ALA A 103 2.16 9.30 -9.08
C ALA A 103 2.69 9.85 -7.74
N ASN A 104 3.38 11.00 -7.77
CA ASN A 104 3.94 11.60 -6.57
C ASN A 104 2.85 12.05 -5.58
N ARG A 105 1.74 12.62 -6.08
CA ARG A 105 0.62 13.10 -5.25
C ARG A 105 0.04 12.02 -4.34
N PHE A 106 -0.06 10.78 -4.83
CA PHE A 106 -0.65 9.68 -4.06
C PHE A 106 0.38 8.79 -3.39
N GLN A 107 1.60 8.69 -3.92
CA GLN A 107 2.61 7.78 -3.37
C GLN A 107 3.16 8.24 -2.03
N GLU A 108 3.40 9.54 -1.81
CA GLU A 108 3.92 10.01 -0.52
C GLU A 108 2.93 9.77 0.63
N PRO A 109 1.64 10.18 0.54
CA PRO A 109 0.66 9.84 1.57
C PRO A 109 0.46 8.33 1.74
N ALA A 110 0.49 7.57 0.64
CA ALA A 110 0.39 6.11 0.68
C ALA A 110 1.58 5.49 1.43
N LYS A 111 2.77 6.03 1.25
CA LYS A 111 3.99 5.56 1.92
C LYS A 111 3.92 5.79 3.42
N ASP A 112 3.54 6.99 3.85
CA ASP A 112 3.55 7.37 5.27
C ASP A 112 2.48 6.61 6.08
N ILE A 113 1.27 6.51 5.55
CA ILE A 113 0.18 5.79 6.23
C ILE A 113 0.40 4.28 6.13
N GLY A 114 0.80 3.79 4.94
CA GLY A 114 1.08 2.38 4.71
C GLY A 114 2.18 1.83 5.62
N PHE A 115 3.21 2.62 5.89
CA PHE A 115 4.29 2.23 6.81
C PHE A 115 3.77 1.97 8.22
N ASN A 116 2.92 2.84 8.76
CA ASN A 116 2.34 2.66 10.09
C ASN A 116 1.45 1.41 10.19
N ILE A 117 0.73 1.08 9.12
CA ILE A 117 -0.05 -0.17 9.05
C ILE A 117 0.88 -1.38 9.02
N ALA A 118 1.96 -1.34 8.23
CA ALA A 118 2.95 -2.41 8.20
C ALA A 118 3.56 -2.65 9.59
N VAL A 119 3.97 -1.59 10.29
CA VAL A 119 4.46 -1.68 11.69
C VAL A 119 3.40 -2.29 12.60
N LEU A 120 2.14 -1.86 12.51
CA LEU A 120 1.06 -2.38 13.35
C LEU A 120 0.86 -3.88 13.16
N LEU A 121 0.80 -4.32 11.90
CA LEU A 121 0.60 -5.71 11.54
C LEU A 121 1.79 -6.60 11.92
N THR A 122 3.02 -6.12 11.71
CA THR A 122 4.23 -6.80 12.19
C THR A 122 4.25 -6.89 13.72
N ASN A 123 3.91 -5.83 14.44
CA ASN A 123 3.86 -5.87 15.90
C ASN A 123 2.78 -6.85 16.40
N LEU A 124 1.59 -6.86 15.79
CA LEU A 124 0.53 -7.79 16.17
C LEU A 124 0.90 -9.24 15.90
N SER A 125 1.60 -9.53 14.79
CA SER A 125 2.02 -10.89 14.46
C SER A 125 3.03 -11.45 15.46
N GLU A 126 3.90 -10.60 16.01
CA GLU A 126 4.85 -10.96 17.07
C GLU A 126 4.14 -11.20 18.42
N HIS A 127 3.10 -10.42 18.75
CA HIS A 127 2.37 -10.53 20.01
C HIS A 127 1.31 -11.63 20.01
N VAL A 128 0.78 -12.02 18.84
CA VAL A 128 -0.30 -13.00 18.68
C VAL A 128 0.06 -14.03 17.58
N PRO A 129 1.15 -14.79 17.72
CA PRO A 129 1.75 -15.56 16.61
C PRO A 129 0.92 -16.77 16.12
N HIS A 130 -0.05 -17.24 16.91
CA HIS A 130 -0.83 -18.45 16.63
C HIS A 130 -2.30 -18.19 16.31
N ASP A 131 -2.72 -16.92 16.13
CA ASP A 131 -4.10 -16.62 15.72
C ASP A 131 -4.25 -16.76 14.20
N THR A 132 -4.98 -17.79 13.76
CA THR A 132 -5.22 -18.08 12.34
C THR A 132 -5.95 -16.94 11.61
N ARG A 133 -6.81 -16.18 12.31
CA ARG A 133 -7.52 -15.05 11.70
C ARG A 133 -6.54 -13.93 11.35
N LEU A 134 -5.60 -13.66 12.25
CA LEU A 134 -4.51 -12.72 11.99
C LEU A 134 -3.60 -13.20 10.85
N GLN A 135 -3.26 -14.49 10.80
CA GLN A 135 -2.45 -15.04 9.72
C GLN A 135 -3.11 -14.84 8.34
N ASN A 136 -4.39 -15.19 8.20
CA ASN A 136 -5.15 -14.96 6.97
C ASN A 136 -5.17 -13.48 6.58
N PHE A 137 -5.28 -12.58 7.58
CA PHE A 137 -5.25 -11.14 7.35
C PHE A 137 -3.87 -10.65 6.85
N LEU A 138 -2.78 -11.21 7.40
CA LEU A 138 -1.42 -10.87 6.98
C LEU A 138 -1.13 -11.31 5.52
N GLU A 139 -1.71 -12.42 5.07
CA GLU A 139 -1.63 -12.85 3.67
C GLU A 139 -2.26 -11.81 2.73
N GLN A 140 -3.40 -11.23 3.11
CA GLN A 140 -4.02 -10.15 2.33
C GLN A 140 -3.17 -8.87 2.30
N ALA A 141 -2.42 -8.61 3.37
CA ALA A 141 -1.53 -7.46 3.50
C ALA A 141 -0.12 -7.70 2.94
N GLU A 142 0.15 -8.86 2.34
CA GLU A 142 1.50 -9.30 1.97
C GLU A 142 2.23 -8.29 1.08
N CYS A 143 1.55 -7.71 0.08
CA CYS A 143 2.18 -6.74 -0.83
C CYS A 143 2.69 -5.50 -0.09
N VAL A 144 1.89 -4.96 0.84
CA VAL A 144 2.25 -3.80 1.66
C VAL A 144 3.38 -4.16 2.62
N LEU A 145 3.31 -5.31 3.28
CA LEU A 145 4.34 -5.78 4.20
C LEU A 145 5.69 -5.99 3.49
N ASN A 146 5.67 -6.60 2.30
CA ASN A 146 6.86 -6.83 1.50
C ASN A 146 7.48 -5.52 1.01
N TYR A 147 6.66 -4.55 0.58
CA TYR A 147 7.14 -3.22 0.19
C TYR A 147 7.88 -2.53 1.34
N PHE A 148 7.34 -2.57 2.56
CA PHE A 148 7.92 -1.87 3.70
C PHE A 148 9.03 -2.64 4.44
N ARG A 149 9.19 -3.94 4.18
CA ARG A 149 10.19 -4.79 4.83
C ARG A 149 11.62 -4.20 4.85
N PRO A 150 12.15 -3.62 3.76
CA PRO A 150 13.49 -3.02 3.77
C PRO A 150 13.61 -1.73 4.62
N PHE A 151 12.48 -1.10 4.93
CA PHE A 151 12.39 0.15 5.68
C PHE A 151 12.07 -0.07 7.18
N LEU A 152 11.75 -1.30 7.58
CA LEU A 152 11.42 -1.66 8.95
C LEU A 152 12.69 -2.04 9.72
N GLY A 153 13.09 -1.18 10.66
CA GLY A 153 14.15 -1.46 11.62
C GLY A 153 13.59 -2.04 12.92
N ARG A 154 14.23 -3.09 13.46
CA ARG A 154 13.87 -3.72 14.74
C ARG A 154 15.01 -3.56 15.72
N ILE A 155 14.69 -3.09 16.93
CA ILE A 155 15.63 -3.00 18.06
C ILE A 155 14.99 -3.64 19.28
N GLU A 156 15.79 -4.34 20.09
CA GLU A 156 15.35 -4.92 21.35
C GLU A 156 16.03 -4.16 22.50
N ILE A 157 15.23 -3.60 23.40
CA ILE A 157 15.70 -2.84 24.56
C ILE A 157 15.08 -3.47 25.80
N MET A 158 15.89 -3.71 26.84
CA MET A 158 15.39 -4.13 28.13
C MET A 158 14.80 -2.93 28.87
N GLY A 159 13.50 -2.96 29.16
CA GLY A 159 12.83 -1.92 29.94
C GLY A 159 13.16 -2.00 31.44
N ALA A 160 13.08 -0.86 32.13
CA ALA A 160 13.07 -0.85 33.60
C ALA A 160 11.74 -1.47 34.05
N SER A 161 11.81 -2.66 34.66
CA SER A 161 10.64 -3.37 35.21
C SER A 161 10.09 -2.67 36.44
#